data_AF-A0A6J8D4U4-F1
#
_entry.id   AF-A0A6J8D4U4-F1
#
_cell.length_a   1.000
_cell.length_b   1.000
_cell.length_c   1.000
_cell.angle_alpha   90.00
_cell.angle_beta   90.00
_cell.angle_gamma   90.00
#
_symmetry.space_group_name_H-M   'P 1'
#
loop_
_entity.id
_entity.type
_entity.pdbx_description
1 polymer ?
#
loop_
_entity_poly.entity_id
_entity_poly.type
_entity_poly.pdbx_seq_one_letter_code
_entity_poly.pdbx_strand_id
1 'polypeptide(L)'
;MTRCTFSVINLKQDWDQYVDLRHHSDSIQEILFWKQTIHCLKPVPLLRNNSEFNVFTDASDIGAGGYLQGTDYIAHRQWSVTEETKSSTWREVKAIELSLDSFAKVLEHSSVTFFTDNQNAVSIIKKGSKLPHLQGLALSIFNTCVSCNISLYAQWIPREENEKADALSRIIDIDDWGISFEFFDFLTVERFANMHNTKLTRFNSKYWNPTTSAIDAFTCNWHGENNWLVPPISLVSNCINHLVSCGA
;
A
#
# COMPACT_ATOMS: atom_id res chain seq x y z
N MET A 1 20.24 4.20 -10.22
CA MET A 1 19.89 5.24 -9.21
C MET A 1 21.14 6.00 -8.76
N THR A 2 21.85 6.70 -9.64
CA THR A 2 23.05 7.52 -9.29
C THR A 2 22.85 8.99 -9.67
N ARG A 3 21.58 9.42 -9.70
CA ARG A 3 21.17 10.67 -10.35
C ARG A 3 21.48 11.89 -9.49
N CYS A 4 21.39 11.78 -8.17
CA CYS A 4 21.69 12.91 -7.27
C CYS A 4 23.19 13.21 -7.30
N THR A 5 24.02 12.17 -7.14
CA THR A 5 25.48 12.31 -7.20
C THR A 5 25.93 12.81 -8.58
N PHE A 6 25.33 12.30 -9.67
CA PHE A 6 25.60 12.79 -11.03
C PHE A 6 25.25 14.28 -11.21
N SER A 7 24.14 14.75 -10.65
CA SER A 7 23.74 16.16 -10.75
C SER A 7 24.75 17.09 -10.08
N VAL A 8 25.33 16.66 -8.96
CA VAL A 8 26.32 17.41 -8.19
C VAL A 8 27.69 17.39 -8.88
N ILE A 9 28.08 16.27 -9.50
CA ILE A 9 29.30 16.18 -10.32
C ILE A 9 29.22 17.11 -11.53
N ASN A 10 28.06 17.26 -12.16
CA ASN A 10 27.89 18.15 -13.31
C ASN A 10 28.02 19.65 -12.99
N LEU A 11 28.09 20.03 -11.71
CA LEU A 11 28.39 21.41 -11.31
C LEU A 11 29.87 21.75 -11.46
N LYS A 12 30.74 20.75 -11.64
CA LYS A 12 32.18 20.97 -11.85
C LYS A 12 32.44 21.67 -13.18
N GLN A 13 33.39 22.59 -13.17
CA GLN A 13 33.93 23.21 -14.39
C GLN A 13 35.16 22.47 -14.92
N ASP A 14 35.84 21.70 -14.05
CA ASP A 14 37.04 20.93 -14.38
C ASP A 14 37.04 19.57 -13.65
N TRP A 15 37.75 18.59 -14.19
CA TRP A 15 37.90 17.25 -13.62
C TRP A 15 38.55 17.26 -12.23
N ASP A 16 39.54 18.14 -12.01
CA ASP A 16 40.34 18.21 -10.78
C ASP A 16 39.63 19.01 -9.66
N GLN A 17 38.48 19.62 -9.95
CA GLN A 17 37.73 20.39 -8.97
C GLN A 17 37.13 19.47 -7.89
N TYR A 18 37.37 19.80 -6.61
CA TYR A 18 36.72 19.12 -5.49
C TYR A 18 35.26 19.55 -5.38
N VAL A 19 34.40 18.59 -5.02
CA VAL A 19 32.97 18.84 -4.78
C VAL A 19 32.65 18.49 -3.34
N ASP A 20 32.14 19.47 -2.62
CA ASP A 20 31.74 19.33 -1.22
C ASP A 20 30.30 18.81 -1.13
N LEU A 21 30.13 17.58 -0.65
CA LEU A 21 28.83 16.94 -0.53
C LEU A 21 28.08 17.31 0.76
N ARG A 22 28.68 18.04 1.70
CA ARG A 22 28.09 18.34 3.03
C ARG A 22 26.75 19.08 2.93
N HIS A 23 26.55 19.85 1.87
CA HIS A 23 25.31 20.60 1.61
C HIS A 23 24.34 19.87 0.66
N HIS A 24 24.66 18.63 0.26
CA HIS A 24 23.87 17.82 -0.67
C HIS A 24 23.34 16.55 0.02
N SER A 25 22.38 16.72 0.94
CA SER A 25 21.78 15.63 1.72
C SER A 25 21.35 14.44 0.86
N ASP A 26 20.73 14.70 -0.29
CA ASP A 26 20.21 13.66 -1.18
C ASP A 26 21.33 12.84 -1.84
N SER A 27 22.48 13.48 -2.11
CA SER A 27 23.66 12.79 -2.64
C SER A 27 24.33 11.95 -1.56
N ILE A 28 24.39 12.46 -0.33
CA ILE A 28 24.87 11.67 0.82
C ILE A 28 23.97 10.45 1.02
N GLN A 29 22.65 10.62 1.00
CA GLN A 29 21.70 9.52 1.12
C GLN A 29 21.85 8.50 -0.01
N GLU A 30 22.02 8.94 -1.25
CA GLU A 30 22.26 8.06 -2.41
C GLU A 30 23.57 7.26 -2.25
N ILE A 31 24.65 7.89 -1.77
CA ILE A 31 25.93 7.22 -1.50
C ILE A 31 25.78 6.19 -0.37
N LEU A 32 25.09 6.55 0.72
CA LEU A 32 24.83 5.64 1.83
C LEU A 32 23.97 4.44 1.39
N PHE A 33 22.95 4.69 0.58
CA PHE A 33 22.12 3.66 -0.03
C PHE A 33 22.96 2.66 -0.83
N TRP A 34 23.85 3.14 -1.71
CA TRP A 34 24.72 2.24 -2.47
C TRP A 34 25.73 1.51 -1.60
N LYS A 35 26.35 2.20 -0.63
CA LYS A 35 27.27 1.57 0.32
C LYS A 35 26.61 0.39 1.05
N GLN A 36 25.34 0.52 1.39
CA GLN A 36 24.59 -0.52 2.09
C GLN A 36 24.11 -1.63 1.15
N THR A 37 23.75 -1.30 -0.09
CA THR A 37 23.00 -2.23 -0.95
C THR A 37 23.80 -2.84 -2.09
N ILE A 38 24.99 -2.31 -2.41
CA ILE A 38 25.79 -2.80 -3.55
C ILE A 38 26.15 -4.28 -3.44
N HIS A 39 26.33 -4.77 -2.20
CA HIS A 39 26.62 -6.18 -1.92
C HIS A 39 25.41 -7.11 -2.12
N CYS A 40 24.19 -6.55 -2.14
CA CYS A 40 22.96 -7.30 -2.37
C CYS A 40 22.58 -7.38 -3.85
N LEU A 41 23.29 -6.64 -4.73
CA LEU A 41 23.02 -6.67 -6.16
C LEU A 41 23.50 -7.99 -6.76
N LYS A 42 22.59 -8.72 -7.39
CA LYS A 42 22.95 -9.87 -8.21
C LYS A 42 23.61 -9.42 -9.53
N PRO A 43 24.59 -10.17 -10.04
CA PRO A 43 25.03 -10.02 -11.42
C PRO A 43 23.83 -10.14 -12.35
N VAL A 44 23.60 -9.12 -13.19
CA VAL A 44 22.58 -9.20 -14.24
C VAL A 44 23.18 -10.01 -15.39
N PRO A 45 22.60 -11.17 -15.76
CA PRO A 45 23.11 -11.93 -16.90
C PRO A 45 23.01 -11.09 -18.17
N LEU A 46 24.08 -11.11 -18.98
CA LEU A 46 24.16 -10.37 -20.24
C LEU A 46 23.09 -10.83 -21.25
N LEU A 47 22.71 -12.12 -21.15
CA LEU A 47 21.59 -12.69 -21.88
C LEU A 47 20.36 -12.65 -20.98
N ARG A 48 19.28 -12.04 -21.48
CA ARG A 48 18.00 -12.00 -20.79
C ARG A 48 17.45 -13.43 -20.75
N ASN A 49 17.50 -14.06 -19.57
CA ASN A 49 16.75 -15.29 -19.35
C ASN A 49 15.25 -14.96 -19.43
N ASN A 50 14.45 -15.90 -19.92
CA ASN A 50 13.00 -15.78 -19.82
C ASN A 50 12.62 -15.60 -18.35
N SER A 51 11.75 -14.63 -18.06
CA SER A 51 11.20 -14.50 -16.72
C SER A 51 10.40 -15.74 -16.37
N GLU A 52 10.60 -16.25 -15.15
CA GLU A 52 9.82 -17.38 -14.62
C GLU A 52 8.36 -16.98 -14.41
N PHE A 53 8.15 -15.71 -14.02
CA PHE A 53 6.84 -15.16 -13.76
C PHE A 53 6.57 -13.90 -14.58
N ASN A 54 5.31 -13.75 -14.97
CA ASN A 54 4.81 -12.58 -15.67
C ASN A 54 3.65 -12.00 -14.86
N VAL A 55 3.78 -10.73 -14.47
CA VAL A 55 2.74 -10.01 -13.73
C VAL A 55 2.26 -8.87 -14.59
N PHE A 56 0.94 -8.71 -14.69
CA PHE A 56 0.32 -7.62 -15.43
C PHE A 56 -0.34 -6.69 -14.44
N THR A 57 -0.12 -5.39 -14.59
CA THR A 57 -0.61 -4.37 -13.66
C THR A 57 -1.22 -3.21 -14.42
N ASP A 58 -2.22 -2.58 -13.81
CA ASP A 58 -2.87 -1.39 -14.32
C ASP A 58 -3.38 -0.52 -13.17
N ALA A 59 -3.50 0.79 -13.42
CA ALA A 59 -4.11 1.72 -12.50
C ALA A 59 -5.20 2.55 -13.17
N SER A 60 -6.38 2.56 -12.54
CA SER A 60 -7.48 3.43 -12.92
C SER A 60 -7.52 4.69 -12.05
N ASP A 61 -8.58 5.46 -12.23
CA ASP A 61 -8.97 6.56 -11.34
C ASP A 61 -9.52 6.11 -9.98
N ILE A 62 -9.98 4.86 -9.85
CA ILE A 62 -10.61 4.33 -8.63
C ILE A 62 -9.76 3.32 -7.86
N GLY A 63 -8.81 2.64 -8.53
CA GLY A 63 -8.00 1.62 -7.88
C GLY A 63 -6.81 1.15 -8.72
N ALA A 64 -6.07 0.19 -8.17
CA ALA A 64 -5.09 -0.61 -8.90
C ALA A 64 -5.47 -2.07 -8.94
N GLY A 65 -5.10 -2.71 -10.04
CA GLY A 65 -5.24 -4.13 -10.25
C GLY A 65 -3.95 -4.72 -10.76
N GLY A 66 -3.68 -5.95 -10.37
CA GLY A 66 -2.66 -6.77 -10.99
C GLY A 66 -2.94 -8.25 -10.84
N TYR A 67 -2.38 -9.05 -11.74
CA TYR A 67 -2.53 -10.49 -11.69
C TYR A 67 -1.25 -11.19 -12.11
N LEU A 68 -1.04 -12.37 -11.54
CA LEU A 68 0.05 -13.27 -11.93
C LEU A 68 -0.43 -14.17 -13.07
N GLN A 69 0.28 -14.16 -14.20
CA GLN A 69 -0.09 -14.96 -15.37
C GLN A 69 0.00 -16.45 -15.05
N GLY A 70 -1.02 -17.22 -15.46
CA GLY A 70 -1.07 -18.67 -15.26
C GLY A 70 -1.53 -19.11 -13.87
N THR A 71 -1.99 -18.18 -13.02
CA THR A 71 -2.58 -18.49 -11.72
C THR A 71 -3.87 -17.70 -11.49
N ASP A 72 -4.56 -18.00 -10.39
CA ASP A 72 -5.73 -17.25 -9.92
C ASP A 72 -5.37 -16.08 -8.99
N TYR A 73 -4.07 -15.75 -8.85
CA TYR A 73 -3.63 -14.72 -7.93
C TYR A 73 -3.88 -13.32 -8.49
N ILE A 74 -4.64 -12.54 -7.73
CA ILE A 74 -5.04 -11.17 -8.04
C ILE A 74 -4.61 -10.28 -6.88
N ALA A 75 -4.01 -9.15 -7.21
CA ALA A 75 -3.76 -8.03 -6.32
C ALA A 75 -4.73 -6.92 -6.71
N HIS A 76 -5.46 -6.40 -5.75
CA HIS A 76 -6.40 -5.32 -5.95
C HIS A 76 -6.40 -4.41 -4.73
N ARG A 77 -6.60 -3.12 -4.98
CA ARG A 77 -6.80 -2.13 -3.92
C ARG A 77 -7.51 -0.91 -4.48
N GLN A 78 -8.56 -0.47 -3.79
CA GLN A 78 -9.17 0.82 -4.06
C GLN A 78 -8.31 1.96 -3.51
N TRP A 79 -8.35 3.10 -4.18
CA TRP A 79 -7.63 4.27 -3.74
C TRP A 79 -8.32 4.93 -2.55
N SER A 80 -7.51 5.37 -1.59
CA SER A 80 -7.99 6.37 -0.64
C SER A 80 -8.18 7.72 -1.35
N VAL A 81 -8.97 8.62 -0.74
CA VAL A 81 -9.19 9.99 -1.25
C VAL A 81 -7.88 10.73 -1.54
N THR A 82 -6.83 10.48 -0.75
CA THR A 82 -5.51 11.10 -0.95
C THR A 82 -4.73 10.50 -2.13
N GLU A 83 -4.98 9.24 -2.46
CA GLU A 83 -4.32 8.50 -3.55
C GLU A 83 -5.01 8.73 -4.90
N GLU A 84 -6.34 8.88 -4.91
CA GLU A 84 -7.11 9.20 -6.12
C GLU A 84 -6.61 10.49 -6.78
N THR A 85 -6.24 11.49 -5.96
CA THR A 85 -5.74 12.80 -6.39
C THR A 85 -4.28 12.78 -6.88
N LYS A 86 -3.58 11.64 -6.79
CA LYS A 86 -2.21 11.51 -7.30
C LYS A 86 -2.20 11.40 -8.83
N SER A 87 -1.04 11.68 -9.41
CA SER A 87 -0.86 11.60 -10.86
C SER A 87 -1.04 10.17 -11.38
N SER A 88 -1.49 10.02 -12.62
CA SER A 88 -1.59 8.71 -13.29
C SER A 88 -0.29 7.91 -13.17
N THR A 89 0.86 8.51 -13.47
CA THR A 89 2.17 7.86 -13.32
C THR A 89 2.43 7.35 -11.90
N TRP A 90 2.02 8.08 -10.86
CA TRP A 90 2.16 7.61 -9.48
C TRP A 90 1.29 6.39 -9.22
N ARG A 91 0.03 6.41 -9.69
CA ARG A 91 -0.91 5.29 -9.52
C ARG A 91 -0.42 4.04 -10.24
N GLU A 92 0.17 4.18 -11.43
CA GLU A 92 0.79 3.09 -12.18
C GLU A 92 1.98 2.44 -11.46
N VAL A 93 2.91 3.26 -10.94
CA VAL A 93 4.04 2.74 -10.16
C VAL A 93 3.54 2.11 -8.86
N LYS A 94 2.48 2.66 -8.25
CA LYS A 94 1.85 2.09 -7.06
C LYS A 94 1.15 0.76 -7.34
N ALA A 95 0.58 0.56 -8.53
CA ALA A 95 0.01 -0.73 -8.94
C ALA A 95 1.08 -1.84 -9.05
N ILE A 96 2.27 -1.49 -9.55
CA ILE A 96 3.43 -2.37 -9.58
C ILE A 96 3.87 -2.73 -8.15
N GLU A 97 4.02 -1.73 -7.27
CA GLU A 97 4.38 -1.95 -5.87
C GLU A 97 3.37 -2.87 -5.15
N LEU A 98 2.08 -2.55 -5.27
CA LEU A 98 0.99 -3.34 -4.67
C LEU A 98 1.05 -4.81 -5.11
N SER A 99 1.20 -5.04 -6.41
CA SER A 99 1.22 -6.39 -6.97
C SER A 99 2.49 -7.14 -6.58
N LEU A 100 3.64 -6.45 -6.52
CA LEU A 100 4.89 -7.03 -6.04
C LEU A 100 4.78 -7.45 -4.58
N ASP A 101 4.28 -6.57 -3.70
CA ASP A 101 4.13 -6.86 -2.28
C ASP A 101 3.13 -7.99 -2.05
N SER A 102 2.02 -8.01 -2.80
CA SER A 102 0.99 -9.06 -2.71
C SER A 102 1.53 -10.44 -3.11
N PHE A 103 2.40 -10.49 -4.13
CA PHE A 103 2.95 -11.74 -4.66
C PHE A 103 4.36 -12.05 -4.15
N ALA A 104 4.93 -11.23 -3.25
CA ALA A 104 6.33 -11.29 -2.85
C ALA A 104 6.77 -12.69 -2.39
N LYS A 105 5.91 -13.39 -1.63
CA LYS A 105 6.17 -14.75 -1.15
C LYS A 105 6.18 -15.80 -2.27
N VAL A 106 5.35 -15.61 -3.30
CA VAL A 106 5.26 -16.52 -4.45
C VAL A 106 6.41 -16.28 -5.41
N LEU A 107 6.81 -15.01 -5.54
CA LEU A 107 7.90 -14.56 -6.42
C LEU A 107 9.28 -14.69 -5.76
N GLU A 108 9.36 -15.14 -4.51
CA GLU A 108 10.61 -15.19 -3.74
C GLU A 108 11.68 -15.98 -4.49
N HIS A 109 12.89 -15.43 -4.56
CA HIS A 109 14.06 -16.00 -5.25
C HIS A 109 13.92 -16.20 -6.77
N SER A 110 12.88 -15.63 -7.41
CA SER A 110 12.62 -15.81 -8.85
C SER A 110 13.00 -14.60 -9.71
N SER A 111 12.81 -14.74 -11.02
CA SER A 111 12.82 -13.63 -11.97
C SER A 111 11.42 -13.33 -12.48
N VAL A 112 11.03 -12.05 -12.44
CA VAL A 112 9.66 -11.62 -12.78
C VAL A 112 9.69 -10.45 -13.77
N THR A 113 8.83 -10.51 -14.78
CA THR A 113 8.55 -9.36 -15.66
C THR A 113 7.18 -8.77 -15.34
N PHE A 114 7.17 -7.49 -15.00
CA PHE A 114 5.97 -6.69 -14.85
C PHE A 114 5.62 -6.01 -16.18
N PHE A 115 4.38 -6.17 -16.62
CA PHE A 115 3.79 -5.57 -17.80
C PHE A 115 2.81 -4.48 -17.40
N THR A 116 2.95 -3.30 -18.00
CA THR A 116 2.10 -2.11 -17.78
C THR A 116 1.97 -1.36 -19.10
N ASP A 117 0.85 -0.67 -19.31
CA ASP A 117 0.65 0.20 -20.48
C ASP A 117 1.27 1.60 -20.30
N ASN A 118 1.95 1.85 -19.17
CA ASN A 118 2.57 3.14 -18.86
C ASN A 118 4.10 3.13 -19.03
N GLN A 119 4.58 3.77 -20.09
CA GLN A 119 6.02 3.90 -20.36
C GLN A 119 6.80 4.66 -19.28
N ASN A 120 6.15 5.63 -18.60
CA ASN A 120 6.79 6.35 -17.50
C ASN A 120 7.02 5.44 -16.30
N ALA A 121 6.07 4.57 -15.97
CA ALA A 121 6.22 3.58 -14.91
C ALA A 121 7.41 2.64 -15.21
N VAL A 122 7.47 2.07 -16.41
CA VAL A 122 8.62 1.23 -16.85
C VAL A 122 9.95 1.97 -16.71
N SER A 123 9.98 3.22 -17.13
CA SER A 123 11.17 4.09 -17.04
C SER A 123 11.58 4.33 -15.59
N ILE A 124 10.63 4.57 -14.69
CA ILE A 124 10.88 4.79 -13.25
C ILE A 124 11.42 3.52 -12.59
N ILE A 125 10.84 2.35 -12.86
CA ILE A 125 11.35 1.08 -12.32
C ILE A 125 12.80 0.83 -12.74
N LYS A 126 13.14 1.14 -14.00
CA LYS A 126 14.49 0.92 -14.52
C LYS A 126 15.54 1.90 -13.98
N LYS A 127 15.19 3.17 -13.80
CA LYS A 127 16.19 4.23 -13.56
C LYS A 127 15.93 5.17 -12.38
N GLY A 128 14.80 4.99 -11.69
CA GLY A 128 14.30 5.90 -10.66
C GLY A 128 13.67 7.18 -11.22
N SER A 129 13.20 8.04 -10.32
CA SER A 129 12.58 9.33 -10.62
C SER A 129 13.30 10.48 -9.91
N LYS A 130 13.13 11.72 -10.42
CA LYS A 130 13.56 12.94 -9.72
C LYS A 130 12.51 13.44 -8.73
N LEU A 131 11.26 13.02 -8.90
CA LEU A 131 10.17 13.43 -8.03
C LEU A 131 10.21 12.60 -6.74
N PRO A 132 10.32 13.21 -5.54
CA PRO A 132 10.51 12.47 -4.30
C PRO A 132 9.47 11.39 -4.04
N HIS A 133 8.19 11.67 -4.34
CA HIS A 133 7.10 10.71 -4.16
C HIS A 133 7.20 9.49 -5.09
N LEU A 134 7.65 9.66 -6.33
CA LEU A 134 7.88 8.54 -7.26
C LEU A 134 9.18 7.79 -6.95
N GLN A 135 10.20 8.51 -6.50
CA GLN A 135 11.45 7.90 -6.08
C GLN A 135 11.27 7.06 -4.82
N GLY A 136 10.41 7.49 -3.89
CA GLY A 136 10.00 6.70 -2.72
C GLY A 136 9.40 5.34 -3.12
N LEU A 137 8.45 5.33 -4.06
CA LEU A 137 7.88 4.07 -4.58
C LEU A 137 8.94 3.20 -5.27
N ALA A 138 9.81 3.79 -6.10
CA ALA A 138 10.86 3.03 -6.77
C ALA A 138 11.84 2.38 -5.77
N LEU A 139 12.18 3.08 -4.70
CA LEU A 139 13.03 2.55 -3.63
C LEU A 139 12.32 1.45 -2.82
N SER A 140 11.03 1.63 -2.55
CA SER A 140 10.20 0.63 -1.86
C SER A 140 10.15 -0.69 -2.66
N ILE A 141 9.80 -0.61 -3.95
CA ILE A 141 9.85 -1.74 -4.89
C ILE A 141 11.24 -2.40 -4.90
N PHE A 142 12.29 -1.60 -4.96
CA PHE A 142 13.66 -2.11 -4.96
C PHE A 142 13.99 -2.84 -3.64
N ASN A 143 13.57 -2.30 -2.50
CA ASN A 143 13.78 -2.92 -1.20
C ASN A 143 13.03 -4.26 -1.08
N THR A 144 11.78 -4.35 -1.55
CA THR A 144 11.04 -5.62 -1.62
C THR A 144 11.76 -6.63 -2.53
N CYS A 145 12.29 -6.19 -3.67
CA CYS A 145 13.09 -7.06 -4.53
C CYS A 145 14.34 -7.59 -3.83
N VAL A 146 15.06 -6.73 -3.10
CA VAL A 146 16.27 -7.13 -2.37
C VAL A 146 15.94 -8.08 -1.22
N SER A 147 14.90 -7.80 -0.43
CA SER A 147 14.54 -8.62 0.73
C SER A 147 14.04 -10.01 0.33
N CYS A 148 13.27 -10.10 -0.75
CA CYS A 148 12.74 -11.37 -1.29
C CYS A 148 13.63 -11.99 -2.38
N ASN A 149 14.81 -11.41 -2.63
CA ASN A 149 15.79 -11.90 -3.61
C ASN A 149 15.27 -12.00 -5.06
N ILE A 150 14.34 -11.12 -5.44
CA ILE A 150 13.60 -11.10 -6.71
C ILE A 150 14.38 -10.31 -7.77
N SER A 151 14.48 -10.85 -8.98
CA SER A 151 15.00 -10.12 -10.14
C SER A 151 13.84 -9.55 -10.95
N LEU A 152 13.56 -8.26 -10.76
CA LEU A 152 12.41 -7.58 -11.38
C LEU A 152 12.79 -6.89 -12.70
N TYR A 153 11.98 -7.14 -13.73
CA TYR A 153 12.01 -6.45 -15.02
C TYR A 153 10.69 -5.74 -15.26
N ALA A 154 10.72 -4.60 -15.96
CA ALA A 154 9.51 -3.91 -16.39
C ALA A 154 9.48 -3.76 -17.92
N GLN A 155 8.32 -4.04 -18.50
CA GLN A 155 8.07 -3.99 -19.94
C GLN A 155 6.77 -3.26 -20.23
N TRP A 156 6.80 -2.42 -21.26
CA TRP A 156 5.60 -1.76 -21.75
C TRP A 156 4.85 -2.68 -22.71
N ILE A 157 3.52 -2.68 -22.63
CA ILE A 157 2.63 -3.35 -23.57
C ILE A 157 1.53 -2.39 -24.06
N PRO A 158 0.96 -2.60 -25.26
CA PRO A 158 -0.23 -1.88 -25.68
C PRO A 158 -1.38 -2.10 -24.71
N ARG A 159 -2.26 -1.10 -24.58
CA ARG A 159 -3.39 -1.15 -23.66
C ARG A 159 -4.38 -2.26 -24.00
N GLU A 160 -4.52 -2.56 -25.29
CA GLU A 160 -5.33 -3.64 -25.84
C GLU A 160 -4.84 -5.02 -25.38
N GLU A 161 -3.57 -5.14 -24.99
CA GLU A 161 -3.00 -6.36 -24.43
C GLU A 161 -3.09 -6.41 -22.88
N ASN A 162 -3.58 -5.33 -22.24
CA ASN A 162 -3.66 -5.20 -20.78
C ASN A 162 -5.11 -5.20 -20.23
N GLU A 163 -6.10 -5.62 -21.03
CA GLU A 163 -7.53 -5.53 -20.69
C GLU A 163 -7.90 -6.16 -19.35
N LYS A 164 -7.29 -7.30 -19.01
CA LYS A 164 -7.59 -7.97 -17.72
C LYS A 164 -7.11 -7.14 -16.53
N ALA A 165 -5.93 -6.55 -16.59
CA ALA A 165 -5.45 -5.71 -15.49
C ALA A 165 -6.27 -4.40 -15.39
N ASP A 166 -6.63 -3.82 -16.53
CA ASP A 166 -7.50 -2.63 -16.63
C ASP A 166 -8.92 -2.88 -16.09
N ALA A 167 -9.47 -4.08 -16.29
CA ALA A 167 -10.73 -4.48 -15.66
C ALA A 167 -10.59 -4.63 -14.13
N LEU A 168 -9.50 -5.26 -13.67
CA LEU A 168 -9.23 -5.43 -12.23
C LEU A 168 -9.04 -4.08 -11.53
N SER A 169 -8.33 -3.13 -12.16
CA SER A 169 -8.08 -1.80 -11.59
C SER A 169 -9.36 -0.99 -11.43
N ARG A 170 -10.46 -1.39 -12.08
CA ARG A 170 -11.79 -0.74 -11.99
C ARG A 170 -12.79 -1.45 -11.09
N ILE A 171 -12.38 -2.49 -10.35
CA ILE A 171 -13.27 -3.15 -9.40
C ILE A 171 -13.51 -2.22 -8.20
N ILE A 172 -14.78 -2.02 -7.86
CA ILE A 172 -15.23 -1.37 -6.65
C ILE A 172 -15.73 -2.48 -5.72
N ASP A 173 -15.04 -2.68 -4.60
CA ASP A 173 -15.52 -3.57 -3.54
C ASP A 173 -16.50 -2.77 -2.66
N ILE A 174 -17.80 -3.03 -2.86
CA ILE A 174 -18.85 -2.38 -2.08
C ILE A 174 -18.92 -2.90 -0.64
N ASP A 175 -18.33 -4.06 -0.37
CA ASP A 175 -18.34 -4.72 0.93
C ASP A 175 -17.12 -4.32 1.78
N ASP A 176 -16.08 -3.72 1.19
CA ASP A 176 -14.90 -3.15 1.90
C ASP A 176 -15.21 -1.75 2.49
N TRP A 177 -16.32 -1.66 3.22
CA TRP A 177 -16.71 -0.42 3.90
C TRP A 177 -16.11 -0.34 5.30
N GLY A 178 -15.65 0.86 5.65
CA GLY A 178 -15.19 1.22 6.98
C GLY A 178 -15.88 2.49 7.47
N ILE A 179 -15.65 2.83 8.72
CA ILE A 179 -16.13 4.06 9.32
C ILE A 179 -14.95 5.00 9.56
N SER A 180 -15.09 6.27 9.16
CA SER A 180 -14.04 7.27 9.36
C SER A 180 -13.78 7.52 10.84
N PHE A 181 -12.59 7.98 11.20
CA PHE A 181 -12.29 8.26 12.61
C PHE A 181 -13.17 9.38 13.18
N GLU A 182 -13.49 10.39 12.36
CA GLU A 182 -14.34 11.53 12.71
C GLU A 182 -15.78 11.11 13.00
N PHE A 183 -16.25 9.98 12.45
CA PHE A 183 -17.57 9.46 12.80
C PHE A 183 -17.66 9.09 14.28
N PHE A 184 -16.55 8.69 14.91
CA PHE A 184 -16.52 8.39 16.34
C PHE A 184 -16.75 9.63 17.21
N ASP A 185 -16.55 10.84 16.69
CA ASP A 185 -16.84 12.08 17.42
C ASP A 185 -18.35 12.30 17.65
N PHE A 186 -19.20 11.66 16.84
CA PHE A 186 -20.65 11.72 17.00
C PHE A 186 -21.19 10.63 17.93
N LEU A 187 -20.38 9.61 18.25
CA LEU A 187 -20.79 8.47 19.05
C LEU A 187 -20.50 8.75 20.53
N THR A 188 -21.44 8.40 21.40
CA THR A 188 -21.32 8.70 22.84
C THR A 188 -20.83 7.50 23.64
N VAL A 189 -21.05 6.27 23.14
CA VAL A 189 -20.71 5.05 23.87
C VAL A 189 -20.56 3.85 22.95
N GLU A 190 -19.52 3.06 23.21
CA GLU A 190 -19.28 1.80 22.51
C GLU A 190 -19.78 0.62 23.34
N ARG A 191 -20.70 -0.15 22.79
CA ARG A 191 -21.21 -1.36 23.42
C ARG A 191 -20.43 -2.56 22.87
N PHE A 192 -20.19 -3.54 23.73
CA PHE A 192 -19.51 -4.81 23.38
C PHE A 192 -18.00 -4.69 23.07
N ALA A 193 -17.33 -3.67 23.61
CA ALA A 193 -15.88 -3.51 23.52
C ALA A 193 -15.14 -3.89 24.82
N ASN A 194 -13.82 -3.87 24.78
CA ASN A 194 -12.93 -4.02 25.92
C ASN A 194 -11.87 -2.92 25.92
N MET A 195 -11.05 -2.87 26.98
CA MET A 195 -10.03 -1.82 27.13
C MET A 195 -8.98 -1.77 26.00
N HIS A 196 -8.83 -2.84 25.21
CA HIS A 196 -7.85 -2.91 24.13
C HIS A 196 -8.40 -2.49 22.77
N ASN A 197 -9.70 -2.70 22.52
CA ASN A 197 -10.31 -2.42 21.21
C ASN A 197 -11.33 -1.28 21.24
N THR A 198 -11.62 -0.70 22.41
CA THR A 198 -12.50 0.45 22.50
C THR A 198 -11.93 1.62 21.72
N LYS A 199 -12.77 2.25 20.90
CA LYS A 199 -12.50 3.47 20.15
C LYS A 199 -13.05 4.70 20.87
N LEU A 200 -13.93 4.49 21.86
CA LEU A 200 -14.53 5.54 22.66
C LEU A 200 -14.08 5.47 24.12
N THR A 201 -14.06 6.63 24.78
CA THR A 201 -13.74 6.73 26.22
C THR A 201 -14.76 5.99 27.08
N ARG A 202 -16.03 6.00 26.68
CA ARG A 202 -17.13 5.34 27.38
C ARG A 202 -17.50 4.05 26.66
N PHE A 203 -17.37 2.91 27.33
CA PHE A 203 -17.67 1.61 26.72
C PHE A 203 -18.22 0.59 27.73
N ASN A 204 -18.87 -0.45 27.20
CA ASN A 204 -19.31 -1.60 28.01
C ASN A 204 -18.59 -2.87 27.59
N SER A 205 -18.11 -3.61 28.58
CA SER A 205 -17.36 -4.84 28.36
C SER A 205 -18.04 -6.07 28.92
N LYS A 206 -17.69 -7.23 28.36
CA LYS A 206 -18.20 -8.53 28.84
C LYS A 206 -17.75 -8.85 30.27
N TYR A 207 -16.56 -8.40 30.64
CA TYR A 207 -15.95 -8.64 31.96
C TYR A 207 -15.51 -7.31 32.59
N TRP A 208 -15.17 -7.33 33.88
CA TRP A 208 -14.61 -6.18 34.58
C TRP A 208 -13.25 -5.81 33.96
N ASN A 209 -13.26 -4.80 33.09
CA ASN A 209 -12.06 -4.18 32.57
C ASN A 209 -11.83 -2.84 33.27
N PRO A 210 -10.58 -2.39 33.41
CA PRO A 210 -10.28 -1.00 33.73
C PRO A 210 -11.13 -0.05 32.87
N THR A 211 -11.66 0.99 33.51
CA THR A 211 -12.47 2.07 32.90
C THR A 211 -13.75 1.66 32.18
N THR A 212 -14.21 0.40 32.30
CA THR A 212 -15.51 0.00 31.75
C THR A 212 -16.66 0.73 32.46
N SER A 213 -17.62 1.22 31.68
CA SER A 213 -18.77 1.96 32.21
C SER A 213 -19.88 1.04 32.72
N ALA A 214 -19.95 -0.19 32.22
CA ALA A 214 -20.81 -1.25 32.72
C ALA A 214 -20.35 -2.60 32.20
N ILE A 215 -20.68 -3.65 32.97
CA ILE A 215 -20.63 -5.02 32.48
C ILE A 215 -21.96 -5.36 31.83
N ASP A 216 -21.88 -6.07 30.72
CA ASP A 216 -23.04 -6.50 29.94
C ASP A 216 -23.86 -5.30 29.44
N ALA A 217 -23.70 -5.00 28.15
CA ALA A 217 -24.34 -3.84 27.55
C ALA A 217 -25.89 -3.87 27.66
N PHE A 218 -26.50 -5.05 27.78
CA PHE A 218 -27.96 -5.19 27.90
C PHE A 218 -28.52 -4.76 29.26
N THR A 219 -27.66 -4.51 30.24
CA THR A 219 -28.08 -3.98 31.55
C THR A 219 -28.27 -2.47 31.54
N CYS A 220 -27.79 -1.79 30.50
CA CYS A 220 -27.85 -0.34 30.37
C CYS A 220 -29.05 0.11 29.54
N ASN A 221 -29.65 1.24 29.90
CA ASN A 221 -30.55 1.94 29.00
C ASN A 221 -29.74 2.59 27.87
N TRP A 222 -30.17 2.39 26.62
CA TRP A 222 -29.50 2.93 25.43
C TRP A 222 -30.16 4.21 24.89
N HIS A 223 -31.30 4.61 25.47
CA HIS A 223 -32.04 5.80 25.03
C HIS A 223 -31.24 7.10 25.16
N GLY A 224 -31.32 7.95 24.15
CA GLY A 224 -30.67 9.27 24.13
C GLY A 224 -29.15 9.21 23.92
N GLU A 225 -28.60 8.04 23.60
CA GLU A 225 -27.19 7.83 23.34
C GLU A 225 -26.95 7.49 21.88
N ASN A 226 -25.84 7.96 21.31
CA ASN A 226 -25.38 7.53 20.00
C ASN A 226 -24.52 6.29 20.18
N ASN A 227 -25.19 5.13 20.19
CA ASN A 227 -24.58 3.84 20.52
C ASN A 227 -23.81 3.28 19.32
N TRP A 228 -22.52 3.01 19.52
CA TRP A 228 -21.73 2.19 18.61
C TRP A 228 -21.85 0.72 19.02
N LEU A 229 -22.47 -0.11 18.18
CA LEU A 229 -22.80 -1.49 18.49
C LEU A 229 -22.01 -2.46 17.61
N VAL A 230 -21.09 -3.21 18.22
CA VAL A 230 -20.36 -4.30 17.53
C VAL A 230 -20.51 -5.61 18.30
N PRO A 231 -21.75 -6.15 18.42
CA PRO A 231 -21.97 -7.38 19.17
C PRO A 231 -21.40 -8.60 18.43
N PRO A 232 -21.06 -9.68 19.16
CA PRO A 232 -20.93 -11.00 18.55
C PRO A 232 -22.16 -11.36 17.73
N ILE A 233 -21.98 -12.06 16.60
CA ILE A 233 -23.07 -12.38 15.65
C ILE A 233 -24.27 -13.02 16.34
N SER A 234 -24.04 -13.91 17.31
CA SER A 234 -25.08 -14.59 18.07
C SER A 234 -25.95 -13.67 18.94
N LEU A 235 -25.53 -12.42 19.18
CA LEU A 235 -26.22 -11.44 20.00
C LEU A 235 -26.88 -10.33 19.18
N VAL A 236 -26.76 -10.34 17.84
CA VAL A 236 -27.34 -9.30 16.96
C VAL A 236 -28.84 -9.16 17.17
N SER A 237 -29.58 -10.28 17.20
CA SER A 237 -31.03 -10.25 17.45
C SER A 237 -31.38 -9.67 18.82
N ASN A 238 -30.57 -9.97 19.85
CA ASN A 238 -30.77 -9.41 21.19
C ASN A 238 -30.48 -7.90 21.20
N CYS A 239 -29.45 -7.42 20.48
CA CYS A 239 -29.17 -6.00 20.32
C CYS A 239 -30.33 -5.24 19.68
N ILE A 240 -30.92 -5.80 18.62
CA ILE A 240 -32.08 -5.18 17.96
C ILE A 240 -33.27 -5.13 18.91
N ASN A 241 -33.57 -6.23 19.61
CA ASN A 241 -34.67 -6.25 20.58
C ASN A 241 -34.42 -5.26 21.73
N HIS A 242 -33.18 -5.13 22.18
CA HIS A 242 -32.82 -4.21 23.26
C HIS A 242 -32.94 -2.75 22.83
N LEU A 243 -32.47 -2.39 21.63
CA LEU A 243 -32.69 -1.06 21.02
C LEU A 243 -34.18 -0.69 21.05
N VAL A 244 -35.04 -1.60 20.56
CA VAL A 244 -36.50 -1.40 20.55
C VAL A 244 -37.04 -1.25 21.97
N SER A 245 -36.59 -2.08 22.92
CA SER A 245 -37.07 -2.03 24.30
C SER A 245 -36.68 -0.74 25.04
N CYS A 246 -35.51 -0.19 24.73
CA CYS A 246 -35.04 1.09 25.28
C CYS A 246 -35.65 2.29 24.57
N GLY A 247 -36.24 2.12 23.38
CA GLY A 247 -36.62 3.23 22.51
C GLY A 247 -35.42 4.05 22.07
N ALA A 248 -34.30 3.37 21.80
CA ALA A 248 -33.03 3.95 21.38
C ALA A 248 -32.88 3.95 19.86
#